data_AF-A0A914DF46-F1
#
_entry.id   AF-A0A914DF46-F1
#
_cell.length_a   1.000
_cell.length_b   1.000
_cell.length_c   1.000
_cell.angle_alpha   90.00
_cell.angle_beta   90.00
_cell.angle_gamma   90.00
#
_symmetry.space_group_name_H-M   'P 1'
#
loop_
_entity.id
_entity.type
_entity.pdbx_description
1 polymer ?
#
loop_
_entity_poly.entity_id
_entity_poly.type
_entity_poly.pdbx_seq_one_letter_code
_entity_poly.pdbx_strand_id
1 'polypeptide(L)'
;MVVAKLDGHYGTKIAIGIPAFRNGSALGYWSTHYPTIIKDQDGQYVVYFTDYNIPVSISSDEQTFFRNGSAFPNGWPWIRNYTAGQHVVIMRILQEVKQPKPIVPGAPMPIMLMDNITCMFLATSFTGRSGNWTNMGEVFNSKASSFNVIDPSLMVDDDGTWYMSFGSWSSGIWQYILDSSTGFVKQGEQPVHLANDRPTGIEGSCLWKNGKYYYLAASLGHCCFGLQSTYRVVYGRSTNPRGPFVDKAGTNLLNGGGSELIVTHFPMIGPGNGFVYKGQPGENRDIYAYHYNDGLNGGHARLSINYMQYTDDGWPYLY
;
A
#
# COMPACT_ATOMS: atom_id res chain seq x y z
N MET A 1 7.19 -22.90 26.83
CA MET A 1 8.08 -23.98 26.36
C MET A 1 7.21 -25.16 25.95
N VAL A 2 6.93 -25.26 24.65
CA VAL A 2 6.42 -26.46 23.98
C VAL A 2 7.26 -26.58 22.72
N VAL A 3 7.93 -27.73 22.60
CA VAL A 3 8.83 -28.09 21.51
C VAL A 3 7.96 -28.64 20.37
N ALA A 4 8.05 -28.05 19.19
CA ALA A 4 7.67 -28.72 17.95
C ALA A 4 8.94 -28.97 17.15
N LYS A 5 9.30 -30.25 17.03
CA LYS A 5 10.37 -30.77 16.20
C LYS A 5 9.81 -30.92 14.79
N LEU A 6 10.37 -30.19 13.82
CA LEU A 6 10.12 -30.42 12.39
C LEU A 6 11.48 -30.52 11.70
N ASP A 7 11.77 -31.73 11.24
CA ASP A 7 12.93 -32.10 10.46
C ASP A 7 12.86 -31.50 9.04
N GLY A 8 14.01 -31.09 8.49
CA GLY A 8 14.20 -30.93 7.05
C GLY A 8 14.16 -29.49 6.51
N HIS A 9 15.35 -28.89 6.40
CA HIS A 9 15.72 -27.89 5.39
C HIS A 9 14.73 -26.77 5.04
N TYR A 10 14.46 -25.85 5.96
CA TYR A 10 14.27 -24.44 5.63
C TYR A 10 14.86 -23.60 6.76
N GLY A 11 15.94 -22.87 6.47
CA GLY A 11 16.48 -21.88 7.38
C GLY A 11 15.50 -20.71 7.49
N THR A 12 14.52 -20.82 8.38
CA THR A 12 13.73 -19.67 8.83
C THR A 12 14.63 -18.80 9.70
N LYS A 13 15.40 -17.92 9.06
CA LYS A 13 15.78 -16.66 9.71
C LYS A 13 14.47 -15.92 9.91
N ILE A 14 13.96 -15.93 11.14
CA ILE A 14 12.91 -15.01 11.54
C ILE A 14 13.54 -13.63 11.36
N ALA A 15 13.12 -12.98 10.29
CA ALA A 15 13.24 -11.56 10.08
C ALA A 15 12.51 -10.87 11.23
N ILE A 16 13.21 -10.67 12.35
CA ILE A 16 12.78 -9.66 13.30
C ILE A 16 12.98 -8.35 12.55
N GLY A 17 11.93 -7.93 11.82
CA GLY A 17 11.88 -6.61 11.24
C GLY A 17 12.30 -5.65 12.33
N ILE A 18 13.31 -4.84 12.04
CA ILE A 18 13.74 -3.81 12.98
C ILE A 18 12.47 -3.00 13.25
N PRO A 19 11.92 -3.01 14.46
CA PRO A 19 10.88 -2.05 14.77
C PRO A 19 11.55 -0.71 14.49
N ALA A 20 10.97 0.11 13.61
CA ALA A 20 11.44 1.47 13.38
C ALA A 20 11.59 2.25 14.72
N PHE A 21 10.98 1.74 15.80
CA PHE A 21 11.18 2.16 17.17
C PHE A 21 12.14 1.24 17.94
N ARG A 22 13.47 1.36 17.72
CA ARG A 22 14.44 0.95 18.75
C ARG A 22 14.52 2.06 19.81
N ASN A 23 14.28 1.68 21.06
CA ASN A 23 14.44 2.46 22.30
C ASN A 23 15.22 3.78 22.14
N GLY A 24 14.46 4.86 22.04
CA GLY A 24 14.91 6.23 22.08
C GLY A 24 13.68 7.09 22.27
N SER A 25 13.56 7.70 23.44
CA SER A 25 12.43 8.54 23.85
C SER A 25 12.12 9.66 22.85
N ALA A 26 11.11 9.46 22.01
CA ALA A 26 10.27 10.50 21.45
C ALA A 26 8.82 10.02 21.49
N LEU A 27 8.16 10.34 22.59
CA LEU A 27 6.73 10.12 22.80
C LEU A 27 5.92 10.80 21.69
N GLY A 28 5.21 9.97 20.93
CA GLY A 28 4.10 10.35 20.06
C GLY A 28 3.32 9.09 19.74
N TYR A 29 2.50 8.63 20.68
CA TYR A 29 1.60 7.48 20.50
C TYR A 29 0.59 7.77 19.40
N TRP A 30 0.86 7.42 18.14
CA TRP A 30 -0.09 7.64 17.05
C TRP A 30 -0.26 6.40 16.18
N SER A 31 -1.53 6.04 16.01
CA SER A 31 -1.96 4.93 15.17
C SER A 31 -1.56 5.21 13.72
N THR A 32 -0.74 4.34 13.12
CA THR A 32 -0.40 4.43 11.69
C THR A 32 -1.12 3.29 10.97
N HIS A 33 -2.19 3.62 10.25
CA HIS A 33 -3.02 2.66 9.54
C HIS A 33 -2.91 2.89 8.04
N TYR A 34 -2.66 1.83 7.27
CA TYR A 34 -2.55 1.87 5.80
C TYR A 34 -1.50 2.90 5.32
N PRO A 35 -0.23 2.72 5.71
CA PRO A 35 0.80 3.71 5.43
C PRO A 35 1.14 3.78 3.95
N THR A 36 1.56 4.96 3.51
CA THR A 36 2.37 5.15 2.30
C THR A 36 3.58 6.00 2.65
N ILE A 37 4.75 5.63 2.15
CA ILE A 37 6.01 6.36 2.28
C ILE A 37 6.47 6.85 0.91
N ILE A 38 7.01 8.06 0.94
CA ILE A 38 7.31 8.95 -0.15
C ILE A 38 8.66 9.61 0.22
N LYS A 39 9.56 9.86 -0.73
CA LYS A 39 10.75 10.70 -0.58
C LYS A 39 10.55 12.04 -1.26
N ASP A 40 10.61 13.13 -0.51
CA ASP A 40 10.54 14.45 -1.11
C ASP A 40 11.85 14.82 -1.86
N GLN A 41 11.85 15.99 -2.49
CA GLN A 41 12.98 16.52 -3.26
C GLN A 41 14.27 16.71 -2.44
N ASP A 42 14.16 16.78 -1.11
CA ASP A 42 15.29 16.94 -0.19
C ASP A 42 15.80 15.57 0.34
N GLY A 43 15.19 14.46 -0.12
CA GLY A 43 15.50 13.11 0.32
C GLY A 43 14.89 12.74 1.68
N GLN A 44 13.98 13.56 2.20
CA GLN A 44 13.26 13.27 3.44
C GLN A 44 12.15 12.26 3.18
N TYR A 45 12.02 11.28 4.06
CA TYR A 45 10.89 10.36 4.07
C TYR A 45 9.66 11.09 4.58
N VAL A 46 8.56 10.99 3.85
CA VAL A 46 7.26 11.52 4.21
C VAL A 46 6.28 10.35 4.22
N VAL A 47 5.63 10.15 5.36
CA VAL A 47 4.67 9.09 5.60
C VAL A 47 3.29 9.66 5.69
N TYR A 48 2.37 9.03 5.00
CA TYR A 48 0.95 9.30 5.04
C TYR A 48 0.22 8.07 5.53
N PHE A 49 -0.93 8.28 6.16
CA PHE A 49 -1.73 7.18 6.67
C PHE A 49 -3.21 7.58 6.76
N THR A 50 -4.06 6.57 6.90
CA THR A 50 -5.51 6.71 7.03
C THR A 50 -5.86 7.41 8.34
N ASP A 51 -6.38 8.63 8.23
CA ASP A 51 -7.08 9.38 9.29
C ASP A 51 -7.69 10.65 8.69
N TYR A 52 -8.36 11.46 9.52
CA TYR A 52 -8.90 12.76 9.17
C TYR A 52 -7.84 13.67 8.52
N ASN A 53 -8.19 14.24 7.36
CA ASN A 53 -7.35 15.15 6.59
C ASN A 53 -6.01 14.60 6.10
N ILE A 54 -5.80 13.28 6.21
CA ILE A 54 -4.60 12.58 5.74
C ILE A 54 -3.37 13.07 6.50
N PRO A 55 -3.11 12.56 7.70
CA PRO A 55 -1.92 12.88 8.47
C PRO A 55 -0.63 12.69 7.68
N VAL A 56 0.34 13.56 8.00
CA VAL A 56 1.70 13.48 7.48
C VAL A 56 2.67 13.33 8.64
N SER A 57 3.65 12.43 8.51
CA SER A 57 4.85 12.39 9.32
C SER A 57 6.10 12.42 8.45
N ILE A 58 7.23 12.87 8.98
CA ILE A 58 8.48 12.98 8.25
C ILE A 58 9.64 12.32 9.00
N SER A 59 10.64 11.83 8.28
CA SER A 59 11.86 11.24 8.83
C SER A 59 13.05 11.52 7.93
N SER A 60 14.22 11.74 8.52
CA SER A 60 15.49 11.84 7.80
C SER A 60 16.24 10.51 7.70
N ASP A 61 15.83 9.48 8.46
CA ASP A 61 16.60 8.24 8.69
C ASP A 61 15.80 6.95 8.50
N GLU A 62 14.52 7.04 8.06
CA GLU A 62 13.57 5.93 7.89
C GLU A 62 13.20 5.19 9.20
N GLN A 63 13.70 5.67 10.34
CA GLN A 63 13.52 5.01 11.62
C GLN A 63 12.67 5.88 12.54
N THR A 64 13.04 7.15 12.65
CA THR A 64 12.38 8.09 13.55
C THR A 64 11.47 9.02 12.77
N PHE A 65 10.16 8.91 12.99
CA PHE A 65 9.15 9.73 12.31
C PHE A 65 8.53 10.77 13.24
N PHE A 66 8.37 12.00 12.74
CA PHE A 66 7.78 13.13 13.46
C PHE A 66 6.53 13.61 12.73
N ARG A 67 5.45 13.89 13.47
CA ARG A 67 4.22 14.45 12.88
C ARG A 67 4.53 15.79 12.20
N ASN A 68 4.03 15.95 10.98
CA ASN A 68 4.21 17.15 10.18
C ASN A 68 2.89 17.55 9.51
N GLY A 69 1.83 17.75 10.30
CA GLY A 69 0.54 18.22 9.79
C GLY A 69 -0.27 17.15 9.05
N SER A 70 -0.85 17.55 7.91
CA SER A 70 -1.74 16.72 7.10
C SER A 70 -1.73 17.17 5.63
N ALA A 71 -2.09 16.30 4.69
CA ALA A 71 -2.12 16.65 3.26
C ALA A 71 -3.10 17.80 2.99
N PHE A 72 -4.27 17.78 3.65
CA PHE A 72 -5.32 18.79 3.53
C PHE A 72 -5.62 19.43 4.90
N PRO A 73 -4.80 20.34 5.42
CA PRO A 73 -4.96 20.91 6.76
C PRO A 73 -6.27 21.67 6.94
N ASN A 74 -6.79 22.25 5.85
CA ASN A 74 -8.08 22.95 5.82
C ASN A 74 -9.26 22.02 5.47
N GLY A 75 -9.02 20.72 5.45
CA GLY A 75 -9.96 19.73 4.97
C GLY A 75 -10.14 19.72 3.46
N TRP A 76 -11.01 18.83 3.03
CA TRP A 76 -11.29 18.45 1.65
C TRP A 76 -12.80 18.54 1.36
N PRO A 77 -13.38 19.76 1.32
CA PRO A 77 -14.84 19.94 1.27
C PRO A 77 -15.53 19.29 0.07
N TRP A 78 -14.82 19.06 -1.03
CA TRP A 78 -15.35 18.42 -2.25
C TRP A 78 -15.82 16.98 -2.05
N ILE A 79 -15.31 16.27 -1.04
CA ILE A 79 -15.72 14.88 -0.78
C ILE A 79 -17.06 14.76 -0.04
N ARG A 80 -17.59 15.86 0.53
CA ARG A 80 -18.80 15.82 1.36
C ARG A 80 -20.04 15.30 0.61
N ASN A 81 -20.09 15.53 -0.70
CA ASN A 81 -21.17 15.06 -1.57
C ASN A 81 -21.17 13.53 -1.77
N TYR A 82 -20.07 12.87 -1.40
CA TYR A 82 -19.86 11.43 -1.57
C TYR A 82 -19.96 10.69 -0.23
N THR A 83 -19.60 11.34 0.88
CA THR A 83 -19.57 10.69 2.20
C THR A 83 -20.80 10.93 3.06
N ALA A 84 -21.78 11.70 2.59
CA ALA A 84 -22.93 12.15 3.39
C ALA A 84 -22.51 12.75 4.75
N GLY A 85 -21.34 13.38 4.82
CA GLY A 85 -20.77 13.95 6.05
C GLY A 85 -19.98 12.97 6.93
N GLN A 86 -19.80 11.71 6.51
CA GLN A 86 -18.89 10.77 7.18
C GLN A 86 -17.43 11.04 6.77
N HIS A 87 -16.50 10.77 7.69
CA HIS A 87 -15.07 11.02 7.51
C HIS A 87 -14.30 9.71 7.67
N VAL A 88 -14.35 8.84 6.66
CA VAL A 88 -13.50 7.65 6.58
C VAL A 88 -12.65 7.79 5.32
N VAL A 89 -11.33 7.80 5.49
CA VAL A 89 -10.37 8.12 4.43
C VAL A 89 -9.38 6.98 4.34
N ILE A 90 -9.64 6.02 3.45
CA ILE A 90 -8.65 5.02 3.10
C ILE A 90 -7.80 5.62 1.97
N MET A 91 -6.50 5.38 2.10
CA MET A 91 -5.49 6.22 1.49
C MET A 91 -4.34 5.38 0.98
N ARG A 92 -4.04 5.56 -0.30
CA ARG A 92 -2.83 5.03 -0.92
C ARG A 92 -2.24 6.09 -1.83
N ILE A 93 -1.22 6.77 -1.32
CA ILE A 93 -0.44 7.71 -2.11
C ILE A 93 0.57 6.91 -2.92
N LEU A 94 1.00 7.43 -4.06
CA LEU A 94 2.16 6.88 -4.75
C LEU A 94 3.05 7.99 -5.25
N GLN A 95 4.33 7.89 -4.90
CA GLN A 95 5.31 8.80 -5.43
C GLN A 95 6.23 8.21 -6.48
N GLU A 96 6.31 6.89 -6.66
CA GLU A 96 7.20 6.37 -7.69
C GLU A 96 6.49 6.30 -9.04
N VAL A 97 6.20 7.46 -9.63
CA VAL A 97 6.31 7.56 -11.07
C VAL A 97 7.78 7.80 -11.36
N LYS A 98 8.48 6.78 -11.87
CA LYS A 98 9.73 7.03 -12.58
C LYS A 98 9.39 7.93 -13.78
N GLN A 99 9.75 9.20 -13.68
CA GLN A 99 9.53 10.23 -14.69
C GLN A 99 8.09 10.31 -15.24
N PRO A 100 7.14 10.90 -14.49
CA PRO A 100 5.93 11.35 -15.13
C PRO A 100 6.35 12.44 -16.09
N LYS A 101 5.95 12.29 -17.35
CA LYS A 101 5.64 13.49 -18.11
C LYS A 101 4.65 14.28 -17.23
N PRO A 102 4.96 15.53 -16.89
CA PRO A 102 4.11 16.31 -15.99
C PRO A 102 2.66 16.27 -16.49
N ILE A 103 1.71 15.89 -15.62
CA ILE A 103 0.27 15.96 -15.93
C ILE A 103 -0.10 17.41 -16.30
N VAL A 104 0.64 18.37 -15.75
CA VAL A 104 0.62 19.79 -16.11
C VAL A 104 2.05 20.24 -16.45
N PRO A 105 2.31 20.90 -17.60
CA PRO A 105 3.63 21.46 -17.88
C PRO A 105 4.14 22.31 -16.72
N GLY A 106 5.24 21.89 -16.09
CA GLY A 106 5.86 22.58 -14.95
C GLY A 106 5.48 22.07 -13.55
N ALA A 107 4.61 21.06 -13.40
CA ALA A 107 4.30 20.45 -12.09
C ALA A 107 4.95 19.07 -11.89
N PRO A 108 6.06 18.96 -11.13
CA PRO A 108 6.58 17.66 -10.70
C PRO A 108 5.87 17.22 -9.40
N MET A 109 5.22 16.07 -9.45
CA MET A 109 5.05 15.01 -8.42
C MET A 109 5.37 15.29 -6.95
N PRO A 110 4.59 14.71 -6.00
CA PRO A 110 3.85 13.44 -6.08
C PRO A 110 2.39 13.49 -6.54
N ILE A 111 1.83 12.31 -6.83
CA ILE A 111 0.41 12.07 -7.08
C ILE A 111 -0.19 11.27 -5.91
N MET A 112 -1.44 11.51 -5.60
CA MET A 112 -2.19 10.82 -4.55
C MET A 112 -3.51 10.34 -5.11
N LEU A 113 -3.78 9.05 -4.94
CA LEU A 113 -5.11 8.49 -5.09
C LEU A 113 -5.72 8.34 -3.70
N MET A 114 -6.90 8.90 -3.52
CA MET A 114 -7.61 8.89 -2.23
C MET A 114 -8.97 8.29 -2.45
N ASP A 115 -9.53 7.65 -1.43
CA ASP A 115 -10.91 7.19 -1.51
C ASP A 115 -11.70 7.55 -0.26
N ASN A 116 -13.01 7.34 -0.35
CA ASN A 116 -13.95 7.58 0.74
C ASN A 116 -15.08 6.53 0.79
N ILE A 117 -14.76 5.27 0.46
CA ILE A 117 -15.71 4.14 0.33
C ILE A 117 -16.57 4.18 -0.95
N THR A 118 -16.89 5.36 -1.48
CA THR A 118 -17.79 5.48 -2.65
C THR A 118 -17.11 5.98 -3.92
N CYS A 119 -15.97 6.65 -3.79
CA CYS A 119 -15.31 7.31 -4.89
C CYS A 119 -13.80 7.36 -4.68
N MET A 120 -13.06 7.31 -5.78
CA MET A 120 -11.63 7.54 -5.81
C MET A 120 -11.32 8.91 -6.43
N PHE A 121 -10.38 9.66 -5.85
CA PHE A 121 -9.98 11.00 -6.24
C PHE A 121 -8.49 11.06 -6.54
N LEU A 122 -8.12 11.99 -7.40
CA LEU A 122 -6.74 12.31 -7.73
C LEU A 122 -6.35 13.65 -7.08
N ALA A 123 -5.18 13.70 -6.46
CA ALA A 123 -4.54 14.94 -6.02
C ALA A 123 -3.08 14.97 -6.47
N THR A 124 -2.55 16.18 -6.67
CA THR A 124 -1.15 16.41 -7.06
C THR A 124 -0.46 17.35 -6.08
N SER A 125 0.85 17.24 -5.93
CA SER A 125 1.67 18.15 -5.15
C SER A 125 3.00 18.40 -5.83
N PHE A 126 3.60 19.57 -5.58
CA PHE A 126 4.96 19.91 -6.01
C PHE A 126 6.06 19.34 -5.10
N THR A 127 5.72 19.16 -3.82
CA THR A 127 6.69 18.82 -2.77
C THR A 127 6.33 17.54 -2.05
N GLY A 128 5.05 17.15 -2.08
CA GLY A 128 4.58 16.04 -1.27
C GLY A 128 4.67 16.33 0.21
N ARG A 129 4.64 17.60 0.62
CA ARG A 129 4.58 18.00 2.03
C ARG A 129 3.16 18.38 2.44
N SER A 130 2.94 18.44 3.75
CA SER A 130 1.66 18.88 4.34
C SER A 130 1.19 20.20 3.73
N GLY A 131 -0.10 20.28 3.43
CA GLY A 131 -0.75 21.47 2.87
C GLY A 131 -0.41 21.84 1.42
N ASN A 132 0.39 21.02 0.72
CA ASN A 132 0.81 21.31 -0.66
C ASN A 132 0.07 20.48 -1.71
N TRP A 133 -1.09 19.91 -1.37
CA TRP A 133 -1.86 19.05 -2.26
C TRP A 133 -3.02 19.79 -2.93
N THR A 134 -3.14 19.63 -4.24
CA THR A 134 -4.20 20.19 -5.09
C THR A 134 -5.11 19.06 -5.56
N ASN A 135 -6.40 19.18 -5.31
CA ASN A 135 -7.40 18.25 -5.84
C ASN A 135 -7.53 18.38 -7.36
N MET A 136 -7.47 17.26 -8.06
CA MET A 136 -7.63 17.17 -9.51
C MET A 136 -9.01 16.65 -9.92
N GLY A 137 -9.77 16.04 -8.99
CA GLY A 137 -11.13 15.57 -9.22
C GLY A 137 -11.31 14.07 -9.03
N GLU A 138 -12.52 13.61 -9.38
CA GLU A 138 -12.94 12.21 -9.31
C GLU A 138 -12.28 11.38 -10.42
N VAL A 139 -11.66 10.26 -10.05
CA VAL A 139 -11.10 9.26 -10.95
C VAL A 139 -12.21 8.32 -11.43
N PHE A 140 -12.98 7.75 -10.49
CA PHE A 140 -14.17 6.93 -10.74
C PHE A 140 -14.93 6.67 -9.43
N ASN A 141 -16.20 6.23 -9.54
CA ASN A 141 -17.07 5.93 -8.40
C ASN A 141 -17.68 4.52 -8.46
N SER A 142 -18.13 4.02 -7.30
CA SER A 142 -18.69 2.67 -7.16
C SER A 142 -20.16 2.54 -7.56
N LYS A 143 -20.87 3.65 -7.84
CA LYS A 143 -22.34 3.62 -8.05
C LYS A 143 -22.76 2.79 -9.26
N ALA A 144 -21.84 2.48 -10.16
CA ALA A 144 -22.07 1.68 -11.36
C ALA A 144 -21.23 0.38 -11.42
N SER A 145 -20.50 0.02 -10.35
CA SER A 145 -19.59 -1.13 -10.36
C SER A 145 -20.00 -2.26 -9.42
N SER A 146 -19.61 -3.49 -9.78
CA SER A 146 -19.73 -4.69 -8.93
C SER A 146 -18.55 -4.89 -7.97
N PHE A 147 -17.63 -3.93 -7.92
CA PHE A 147 -16.45 -3.91 -7.07
C PHE A 147 -16.41 -2.63 -6.22
N ASN A 148 -15.78 -2.76 -5.05
CA ASN A 148 -15.51 -1.65 -4.15
C ASN A 148 -14.33 -0.81 -4.69
N VAL A 149 -14.43 0.52 -4.61
CA VAL A 149 -13.51 1.46 -5.30
C VAL A 149 -12.53 2.13 -4.34
N ILE A 150 -11.96 1.34 -3.43
CA ILE A 150 -11.02 1.78 -2.40
C ILE A 150 -9.69 1.03 -2.50
N ASP A 151 -8.72 1.43 -1.66
CA ASP A 151 -7.38 0.84 -1.59
C ASP A 151 -6.61 0.90 -2.93
N PRO A 152 -6.48 2.08 -3.58
CA PRO A 152 -5.72 2.18 -4.82
C PRO A 152 -4.27 1.75 -4.67
N SER A 153 -3.66 1.22 -5.72
CA SER A 153 -2.23 0.96 -5.80
C SER A 153 -1.81 1.08 -7.25
N LEU A 154 -1.31 2.26 -7.60
CA LEU A 154 -0.64 2.53 -8.85
C LEU A 154 0.81 1.95 -8.88
N MET A 155 1.17 1.37 -10.01
CA MET A 155 2.52 0.97 -10.38
C MET A 155 2.81 1.57 -11.75
N VAL A 156 3.99 2.15 -11.91
CA VAL A 156 4.47 2.61 -13.22
C VAL A 156 5.47 1.60 -13.74
N ASP A 157 5.14 0.99 -14.87
CA ASP A 157 6.00 0.00 -15.52
C ASP A 157 7.15 0.68 -16.28
N ASP A 158 8.15 -0.11 -16.65
CA ASP A 158 9.36 0.37 -17.34
C ASP A 158 9.04 0.99 -18.72
N ASP A 159 7.90 0.65 -19.33
CA ASP A 159 7.41 1.25 -20.57
C ASP A 159 6.64 2.57 -20.37
N GLY A 160 6.48 3.01 -19.12
CA GLY A 160 5.74 4.21 -18.74
C GLY A 160 4.22 4.00 -18.59
N THR A 161 3.71 2.78 -18.70
CA THR A 161 2.30 2.46 -18.47
C THR A 161 1.96 2.50 -16.99
N TRP A 162 0.82 3.13 -16.66
CA TRP A 162 0.34 3.29 -15.30
C TRP A 162 -0.75 2.27 -15.02
N TYR A 163 -0.46 1.33 -14.12
CA TYR A 163 -1.41 0.29 -13.70
C TYR A 163 -1.90 0.61 -12.30
N MET A 164 -3.19 0.85 -12.12
CA MET A 164 -3.80 1.08 -10.81
C MET A 164 -4.61 -0.15 -10.42
N SER A 165 -4.08 -0.97 -9.50
CA SER A 165 -4.89 -1.96 -8.81
C SER A 165 -5.71 -1.32 -7.70
N PHE A 166 -6.83 -1.89 -7.34
CA PHE A 166 -7.72 -1.40 -6.28
C PHE A 166 -8.70 -2.51 -5.90
N GLY A 167 -9.48 -2.31 -4.84
CA GLY A 167 -10.52 -3.24 -4.43
C GLY A 167 -10.38 -3.70 -2.99
N SER A 168 -11.52 -3.98 -2.39
CA SER A 168 -11.66 -4.36 -1.00
C SER A 168 -12.96 -5.12 -0.82
N TRP A 169 -12.86 -6.39 -0.46
CA TRP A 169 -13.98 -7.34 -0.38
C TRP A 169 -14.76 -7.40 -1.71
N SER A 170 -16.05 -7.73 -1.64
CA SER A 170 -16.99 -7.70 -2.77
C SER A 170 -16.63 -8.74 -3.83
N SER A 171 -16.05 -8.30 -4.95
CA SER A 171 -15.57 -9.19 -6.02
C SER A 171 -14.05 -9.34 -6.02
N GLY A 172 -13.32 -8.65 -5.15
CA GLY A 172 -11.88 -8.79 -4.98
C GLY A 172 -11.08 -7.62 -5.55
N ILE A 173 -9.89 -7.91 -6.07
CA ILE A 173 -8.91 -6.92 -6.54
C ILE A 173 -9.00 -6.76 -8.06
N TRP A 174 -9.18 -5.54 -8.50
CA TRP A 174 -9.30 -5.14 -9.90
C TRP A 174 -8.18 -4.19 -10.30
N GLN A 175 -8.04 -3.94 -11.60
CA GLN A 175 -7.03 -3.04 -12.15
C GLN A 175 -7.53 -2.26 -13.36
N TYR A 176 -7.24 -0.96 -13.38
CA TYR A 176 -7.35 -0.10 -14.56
C TYR A 176 -5.97 0.30 -15.07
N ILE A 177 -5.86 0.59 -16.36
CA ILE A 177 -4.79 1.44 -16.90
C ILE A 177 -5.20 2.91 -16.75
N LEU A 178 -4.29 3.72 -16.23
CA LEU A 178 -4.45 5.17 -16.20
C LEU A 178 -3.75 5.80 -17.41
N ASP A 179 -4.31 6.89 -17.91
CA ASP A 179 -3.62 7.74 -18.87
C ASP A 179 -2.52 8.52 -18.14
N SER A 180 -1.26 8.21 -18.45
CA SER A 180 -0.09 8.84 -17.83
C SER A 180 -0.03 10.37 -17.99
N SER A 181 -0.75 10.94 -18.97
CA SER A 181 -0.80 12.39 -19.19
C SER A 181 -1.82 13.10 -18.31
N THR A 182 -2.81 12.38 -17.76
CA THR A 182 -3.90 12.97 -16.98
C THR A 182 -3.98 12.42 -15.56
N GLY A 183 -3.51 11.19 -15.32
CA GLY A 183 -3.68 10.46 -14.06
C GLY A 183 -5.07 9.84 -13.88
N PHE A 184 -5.97 9.93 -14.86
CA PHE A 184 -7.32 9.36 -14.82
C PHE A 184 -7.39 8.02 -15.57
N VAL A 185 -8.47 7.26 -15.36
CA VAL A 185 -8.71 6.01 -16.11
C VAL A 185 -8.67 6.31 -17.61
N LYS A 186 -7.87 5.54 -18.34
CA LYS A 186 -7.71 5.69 -19.79
C LYS A 186 -9.06 5.49 -20.48
N GLN A 187 -9.40 6.38 -21.43
CA GLN A 187 -10.69 6.32 -22.12
C GLN A 187 -10.91 4.95 -22.80
N GLY A 188 -12.06 4.34 -22.53
CA GLY A 188 -12.43 3.02 -23.06
C GLY A 188 -11.79 1.83 -22.33
N GLU A 189 -10.92 2.06 -21.35
CA GLU A 189 -10.32 0.98 -20.55
C GLU A 189 -11.39 0.18 -19.81
N GLN A 190 -11.24 -1.15 -19.86
CA GLN A 190 -12.04 -2.08 -19.07
C GLN A 190 -11.20 -2.60 -17.91
N PRO A 191 -11.80 -2.74 -16.70
CA PRO A 191 -11.06 -3.22 -15.55
C PRO A 191 -10.72 -4.71 -15.73
N VAL A 192 -9.55 -5.13 -15.28
CA VAL A 192 -9.16 -6.55 -15.23
C VAL A 192 -9.21 -7.04 -13.79
N HIS A 193 -9.82 -8.20 -13.61
CA HIS A 193 -9.93 -8.87 -12.32
C HIS A 193 -8.62 -9.63 -12.03
N LEU A 194 -7.93 -9.27 -10.94
CA LEU A 194 -6.61 -9.82 -10.62
C LEU A 194 -6.64 -10.89 -9.51
N ALA A 195 -7.54 -10.77 -8.54
CA ALA A 195 -7.68 -11.71 -7.44
C ALA A 195 -9.12 -11.71 -6.91
N ASN A 196 -9.69 -12.89 -6.70
CA ASN A 196 -11.10 -13.02 -6.30
C ASN A 196 -11.26 -12.78 -4.79
N ASP A 197 -12.45 -12.34 -4.38
CA ASP A 197 -12.78 -12.22 -2.97
C ASP A 197 -12.77 -13.59 -2.26
N ARG A 198 -12.68 -13.54 -0.93
CA ARG A 198 -12.70 -14.72 -0.05
C ARG A 198 -13.73 -14.53 1.06
N PRO A 199 -14.18 -15.62 1.71
CA PRO A 199 -15.05 -15.50 2.89
C PRO A 199 -14.48 -14.61 4.01
N THR A 200 -13.15 -14.50 4.08
CA THR A 200 -12.44 -13.66 5.05
C THR A 200 -12.05 -12.29 4.50
N GLY A 201 -12.50 -11.93 3.29
CA GLY A 201 -12.12 -10.70 2.60
C GLY A 201 -10.73 -10.73 1.97
N ILE A 202 -10.56 -9.89 0.94
CA ILE A 202 -9.28 -9.48 0.35
C ILE A 202 -9.28 -7.98 0.08
N GLU A 203 -8.23 -7.26 0.47
CA GLU A 203 -8.15 -5.80 0.25
C GLU A 203 -6.71 -5.28 0.32
N GLY A 204 -6.50 -3.95 0.19
CA GLY A 204 -5.19 -3.33 0.40
C GLY A 204 -4.12 -3.82 -0.59
N SER A 205 -4.45 -3.81 -1.89
CA SER A 205 -3.54 -4.32 -2.93
C SER A 205 -2.21 -3.55 -2.99
N CYS A 206 -1.14 -4.24 -3.41
CA CYS A 206 0.12 -3.64 -3.80
C CYS A 206 0.65 -4.36 -5.04
N LEU A 207 0.87 -3.59 -6.10
CA LEU A 207 1.45 -4.04 -7.36
C LEU A 207 2.87 -3.50 -7.49
N TRP A 208 3.84 -4.36 -7.77
CA TRP A 208 5.22 -3.93 -8.04
C TRP A 208 5.92 -4.88 -9.02
N LYS A 209 7.06 -4.43 -9.55
CA LYS A 209 7.87 -5.19 -10.50
C LYS A 209 9.29 -5.42 -9.96
N ASN A 210 9.79 -6.63 -10.13
CA ASN A 210 11.19 -6.96 -9.93
C ASN A 210 11.67 -7.94 -11.02
N GLY A 211 12.68 -7.53 -11.80
CA GLY A 211 13.14 -8.27 -12.96
C GLY A 211 12.01 -8.49 -13.98
N LYS A 212 11.79 -9.74 -14.38
CA LYS A 212 10.75 -10.13 -15.33
C LYS A 212 9.36 -10.37 -14.70
N TYR A 213 9.25 -10.26 -13.37
CA TYR A 213 8.03 -10.58 -12.66
C TYR A 213 7.36 -9.32 -12.12
N TYR A 214 6.05 -9.32 -12.25
CA TYR A 214 5.11 -8.46 -11.56
C TYR A 214 4.55 -9.24 -10.38
N TYR A 215 4.37 -8.59 -9.25
CA TYR A 215 3.84 -9.21 -8.04
C TYR A 215 2.61 -8.44 -7.61
N LEU A 216 1.57 -9.17 -7.23
CA LEU A 216 0.38 -8.62 -6.60
C LEU A 216 0.31 -9.17 -5.18
N ALA A 217 0.45 -8.28 -4.20
CA ALA A 217 0.14 -8.57 -2.80
C ALA A 217 -1.23 -7.99 -2.44
N ALA A 218 -1.90 -8.62 -1.49
CA ALA A 218 -3.13 -8.13 -0.88
C ALA A 218 -3.24 -8.68 0.55
N SER A 219 -4.06 -8.03 1.37
CA SER A 219 -4.33 -8.44 2.74
C SER A 219 -5.56 -9.34 2.77
N LEU A 220 -5.47 -10.47 3.47
CA LEU A 220 -6.60 -11.34 3.77
C LEU A 220 -6.95 -11.27 5.25
N GLY A 221 -8.23 -11.45 5.55
CA GLY A 221 -8.73 -11.42 6.92
C GLY A 221 -9.25 -10.05 7.30
N HIS A 222 -9.60 -9.90 8.57
CA HIS A 222 -10.20 -8.69 9.08
C HIS A 222 -9.13 -7.73 9.64
N CYS A 223 -9.09 -6.53 9.06
CA CYS A 223 -8.39 -5.38 9.63
C CYS A 223 -9.11 -4.88 10.87
N CYS A 224 -8.52 -3.87 11.53
CA CYS A 224 -9.31 -2.92 12.31
C CYS A 224 -10.00 -3.48 13.58
N PHE A 225 -9.61 -4.67 14.05
CA PHE A 225 -10.10 -5.26 15.31
C PHE A 225 -9.02 -5.25 16.41
N GLY A 226 -8.01 -4.37 16.29
CA GLY A 226 -6.91 -4.28 17.24
C GLY A 226 -6.23 -5.64 17.43
N LEU A 227 -6.21 -6.13 18.66
CA LEU A 227 -5.66 -7.44 19.04
C LEU A 227 -6.40 -8.64 18.44
N GLN A 228 -7.61 -8.45 17.92
CA GLN A 228 -8.40 -9.50 17.26
C GLN A 228 -8.28 -9.46 15.73
N SER A 229 -7.44 -8.57 15.18
CA SER A 229 -7.22 -8.51 13.73
C SER A 229 -6.61 -9.81 13.21
N THR A 230 -7.13 -10.29 12.08
CA THR A 230 -6.72 -11.56 11.45
C THR A 230 -5.98 -11.34 10.13
N TYR A 231 -5.61 -10.08 9.86
CA TYR A 231 -4.86 -9.68 8.70
C TYR A 231 -3.58 -10.50 8.52
N ARG A 232 -3.34 -10.86 7.26
CA ARG A 232 -2.06 -11.37 6.77
C ARG A 232 -1.91 -10.97 5.32
N VAL A 233 -0.69 -10.81 4.85
CA VAL A 233 -0.43 -10.46 3.45
C VAL A 233 -0.18 -11.73 2.67
N VAL A 234 -0.95 -11.91 1.60
CA VAL A 234 -0.70 -12.92 0.57
C VAL A 234 -0.24 -12.27 -0.71
N TYR A 235 0.45 -13.03 -1.56
CA TYR A 235 0.88 -12.55 -2.85
C TYR A 235 1.00 -13.66 -3.89
N GLY A 236 1.01 -13.25 -5.15
CA GLY A 236 1.35 -14.06 -6.31
C GLY A 236 2.16 -13.25 -7.32
N ARG A 237 2.70 -13.90 -8.34
CA ARG A 237 3.46 -13.25 -9.40
C ARG A 237 2.96 -13.62 -10.79
N SER A 238 3.28 -12.77 -11.75
CA SER A 238 3.03 -12.97 -13.18
C SER A 238 4.18 -12.38 -13.99
N THR A 239 4.35 -12.82 -15.24
CA THR A 239 5.21 -12.11 -16.21
C THR A 239 4.43 -11.06 -17.01
N ASN A 240 3.15 -10.87 -16.71
CA ASN A 240 2.27 -9.87 -17.30
C ASN A 240 1.68 -9.00 -16.17
N PRO A 241 1.74 -7.66 -16.25
CA PRO A 241 1.20 -6.77 -15.20
C PRO A 241 -0.31 -6.93 -14.98
N ARG A 242 -1.02 -7.52 -15.95
CA ARG A 242 -2.47 -7.80 -15.90
C ARG A 242 -2.79 -9.25 -15.50
N GLY A 243 -1.79 -10.03 -15.10
CA GLY A 243 -1.93 -11.42 -14.68
C GLY A 243 -1.99 -12.44 -15.84
N PRO A 244 -2.39 -13.68 -15.54
CA PRO A 244 -2.82 -14.17 -14.23
C PRO A 244 -1.66 -14.17 -13.22
N PHE A 245 -1.96 -13.86 -11.96
CA PHE A 245 -1.02 -13.97 -10.85
C PHE A 245 -1.17 -15.33 -10.20
N VAL A 246 -0.04 -16.03 -9.99
CA VAL A 246 -0.01 -17.35 -9.35
C VAL A 246 0.92 -17.34 -8.14
N ASP A 247 0.59 -18.14 -7.13
CA ASP A 247 1.42 -18.32 -5.95
C ASP A 247 2.57 -19.32 -6.17
N LYS A 248 3.38 -19.58 -5.12
CA LYS A 248 4.50 -20.53 -5.16
C LYS A 248 4.08 -21.96 -5.52
N ALA A 249 2.82 -22.34 -5.24
CA ALA A 249 2.26 -23.63 -5.58
C ALA A 249 1.64 -23.66 -6.99
N GLY A 250 1.66 -22.54 -7.72
CA GLY A 250 1.08 -22.41 -9.05
C GLY A 250 -0.43 -22.16 -9.04
N THR A 251 -1.04 -21.90 -7.88
CA THR A 251 -2.48 -21.62 -7.79
C THR A 251 -2.75 -20.17 -8.14
N ASN A 252 -3.71 -19.94 -9.04
CA ASN A 252 -4.13 -18.61 -9.46
C ASN A 252 -4.80 -17.85 -8.29
N LEU A 253 -4.49 -16.56 -8.12
CA LEU A 253 -5.14 -15.71 -7.12
C LEU A 253 -6.65 -15.58 -7.33
N LEU A 254 -7.13 -15.70 -8.58
CA LEU A 254 -8.57 -15.78 -8.90
C LEU A 254 -9.24 -17.06 -8.38
N ASN A 255 -8.44 -18.09 -8.08
CA ASN A 255 -8.89 -19.39 -7.56
C ASN A 255 -8.48 -19.60 -6.10
N GLY A 256 -8.23 -18.52 -5.36
CA GLY A 256 -7.88 -18.59 -3.93
C GLY A 256 -6.40 -18.88 -3.63
N GLY A 257 -5.54 -18.95 -4.65
CA GLY A 257 -4.08 -19.04 -4.47
C GLY A 257 -3.53 -17.82 -3.72
N GLY A 258 -2.34 -17.93 -3.15
CA GLY A 258 -1.64 -16.83 -2.49
C GLY A 258 -0.61 -17.36 -1.51
N SER A 259 0.66 -17.04 -1.75
CA SER A 259 1.75 -17.32 -0.80
C SER A 259 1.76 -16.25 0.28
N GLU A 260 2.06 -16.61 1.52
CA GLU A 260 2.12 -15.65 2.61
C GLU A 260 3.44 -14.85 2.55
N LEU A 261 3.34 -13.53 2.64
CA LEU A 261 4.49 -12.61 2.74
C LEU A 261 4.78 -12.26 4.20
N ILE A 262 3.74 -11.89 4.95
CA ILE A 262 3.83 -11.59 6.38
C ILE A 262 2.54 -12.00 7.08
N VAL A 263 2.69 -12.64 8.24
CA VAL A 263 1.60 -13.15 9.08
C VAL A 263 1.79 -12.68 10.52
N THR A 264 0.73 -12.80 11.31
CA THR A 264 0.78 -12.55 12.76
C THR A 264 1.91 -13.35 13.41
N HIS A 265 2.78 -12.65 14.14
CA HIS A 265 3.79 -13.22 15.02
C HIS A 265 4.05 -12.22 16.14
N PHE A 266 3.90 -12.64 17.40
CA PHE A 266 3.95 -11.72 18.54
C PHE A 266 5.27 -10.92 18.56
N PRO A 267 5.23 -9.58 18.74
CA PRO A 267 4.08 -8.76 19.14
C PRO A 267 3.23 -8.22 17.97
N MET A 268 3.52 -8.59 16.72
CA MET A 268 2.83 -8.09 15.54
C MET A 268 1.54 -8.88 15.24
N ILE A 269 0.39 -8.24 15.38
CA ILE A 269 -0.93 -8.85 15.15
C ILE A 269 -1.59 -8.24 13.92
N GLY A 270 -2.05 -9.08 13.00
CA GLY A 270 -2.76 -8.61 11.83
C GLY A 270 -1.96 -7.70 10.90
N PRO A 271 -0.73 -8.06 10.47
CA PRO A 271 0.03 -7.21 9.55
C PRO A 271 -0.64 -7.16 8.17
N GLY A 272 -0.76 -5.96 7.60
CA GLY A 272 -1.30 -5.80 6.25
C GLY A 272 -1.37 -4.37 5.74
N ASN A 273 -2.12 -4.21 4.65
CA ASN A 273 -2.25 -3.00 3.83
C ASN A 273 -0.87 -2.35 3.61
N GLY A 274 0.08 -3.15 3.12
CA GLY A 274 1.44 -2.72 2.87
C GLY A 274 1.71 -2.40 1.41
N PHE A 275 2.82 -1.72 1.16
CA PHE A 275 3.27 -1.31 -0.17
C PHE A 275 4.79 -1.43 -0.30
N VAL A 276 5.27 -1.50 -1.55
CA VAL A 276 6.69 -1.52 -1.89
C VAL A 276 7.13 -0.13 -2.34
N TYR A 277 8.31 0.29 -1.87
CA TYR A 277 9.03 1.47 -2.37
C TYR A 277 10.53 1.19 -2.43
N LYS A 278 11.29 2.07 -3.11
CA LYS A 278 12.74 1.93 -3.23
C LYS A 278 13.50 2.61 -2.09
N GLY A 279 14.65 2.03 -1.75
CA GLY A 279 15.63 2.57 -0.82
C GLY A 279 16.24 3.92 -1.25
N GLN A 280 17.32 4.36 -0.60
CA GLN A 280 17.97 5.63 -0.98
C GLN A 280 18.43 5.63 -2.44
N PRO A 281 18.51 6.78 -3.12
CA PRO A 281 19.11 6.84 -4.45
C PRO A 281 20.47 6.12 -4.47
N GLY A 282 20.62 5.11 -5.32
CA GLY A 282 21.80 4.22 -5.38
C GLY A 282 21.65 2.91 -4.61
N GLU A 283 20.71 2.81 -3.67
CA GLU A 283 20.28 1.57 -3.03
C GLU A 283 19.14 0.96 -3.87
N ASN A 284 19.49 0.13 -4.86
CA ASN A 284 18.50 -0.60 -5.67
C ASN A 284 17.88 -1.76 -4.85
N ARG A 285 17.18 -1.41 -3.78
CA ARG A 285 16.54 -2.30 -2.82
C ARG A 285 15.05 -2.01 -2.75
N ASP A 286 14.25 -3.07 -2.77
CA ASP A 286 12.83 -3.01 -2.44
C ASP A 286 12.65 -3.03 -0.92
N ILE A 287 11.78 -2.15 -0.43
CA ILE A 287 11.42 -2.04 0.98
C ILE A 287 9.90 -2.19 1.07
N TYR A 288 9.44 -2.99 2.02
CA TYR A 288 8.03 -3.21 2.29
C TYR A 288 7.61 -2.49 3.56
N ALA A 289 6.74 -1.50 3.44
CA ALA A 289 6.14 -0.80 4.57
C ALA A 289 4.67 -1.21 4.70
N TYR A 290 4.24 -1.47 5.93
CA TYR A 290 2.92 -1.99 6.25
C TYR A 290 2.52 -1.57 7.67
N HIS A 291 1.26 -1.73 8.04
CA HIS A 291 0.85 -1.59 9.43
C HIS A 291 0.63 -2.95 10.08
N TYR A 292 0.71 -2.98 11.41
CA TYR A 292 0.31 -4.09 12.26
C TYR A 292 -0.28 -3.55 13.56
N ASN A 293 -1.04 -4.36 14.29
CA ASN A 293 -1.53 -4.03 15.63
C ASN A 293 -0.52 -4.51 16.67
N ASP A 294 -0.02 -3.61 17.50
CA ASP A 294 1.03 -3.92 18.47
C ASP A 294 0.46 -4.57 19.74
N GLY A 295 0.73 -5.87 19.89
CA GLY A 295 0.34 -6.68 21.03
C GLY A 295 0.93 -6.24 22.37
N LEU A 296 2.05 -5.50 22.37
CA LEU A 296 2.64 -4.91 23.57
C LEU A 296 2.04 -3.53 23.91
N ASN A 297 1.27 -2.96 23.00
CA ASN A 297 0.72 -1.61 23.13
C ASN A 297 -0.77 -1.58 22.79
N GLY A 298 -1.55 -2.45 23.44
CA GLY A 298 -3.02 -2.42 23.40
C GLY A 298 -3.65 -2.67 22.02
N GLY A 299 -2.88 -3.17 21.04
CA GLY A 299 -3.33 -3.37 19.68
C GLY A 299 -3.42 -2.08 18.85
N HIS A 300 -2.73 -1.01 19.26
CA HIS A 300 -2.62 0.20 18.45
C HIS A 300 -1.89 -0.11 17.14
N ALA A 301 -2.41 0.40 16.01
CA ALA A 301 -1.78 0.19 14.72
C ALA A 301 -0.44 0.95 14.64
N ARG A 302 0.61 0.30 14.15
CA ARG A 302 1.95 0.86 14.02
C ARG A 302 2.52 0.57 12.64
N LEU A 303 3.34 1.49 12.16
CA LEU A 303 4.17 1.29 10.97
C LEU A 303 5.25 0.24 11.26
N SER A 304 5.44 -0.67 10.31
CA SER A 304 6.61 -1.53 10.20
C SER A 304 7.22 -1.37 8.82
N ILE A 305 8.55 -1.51 8.76
CA ILE A 305 9.35 -1.41 7.54
C ILE A 305 10.29 -2.61 7.53
N ASN A 306 10.24 -3.39 6.47
CA ASN A 306 11.15 -4.50 6.25
C ASN A 306 11.87 -4.34 4.93
N TYR A 307 13.13 -4.76 4.89
CA TYR A 307 13.80 -4.92 3.61
C TYR A 307 13.26 -6.15 2.91
N MET A 308 13.18 -6.06 1.57
CA MET A 308 12.75 -7.15 0.72
C MET A 308 13.94 -7.68 -0.08
N GLN A 309 14.06 -9.00 -0.11
CA GLN A 309 14.97 -9.73 -1.00
C GLN A 309 14.18 -10.76 -1.79
N TYR A 310 14.82 -11.31 -2.82
CA TYR A 310 14.21 -12.31 -3.70
C TYR A 310 15.08 -13.56 -3.70
N THR A 311 14.44 -14.72 -3.69
CA THR A 311 15.11 -15.99 -3.96
C THR A 311 15.64 -16.03 -5.40
N ASP A 312 16.54 -16.96 -5.70
CA ASP A 312 17.12 -17.12 -7.05
C ASP A 312 16.06 -17.34 -8.13
N ASP A 313 14.97 -18.02 -7.77
CA ASP A 313 13.83 -18.25 -8.66
C ASP A 313 12.82 -17.10 -8.66
N GLY A 314 13.08 -16.00 -7.94
CA GLY A 314 12.36 -14.73 -7.98
C GLY A 314 11.16 -14.63 -7.04
N TRP A 315 11.20 -15.21 -5.84
CA TRP A 315 10.14 -15.02 -4.84
C TRP A 315 10.57 -14.05 -3.73
N PRO A 316 9.78 -13.00 -3.45
CA PRO A 316 10.08 -12.06 -2.39
C PRO A 316 9.97 -12.70 -1.01
N TYR A 317 10.83 -12.24 -0.12
CA TYR A 317 10.78 -12.46 1.32
C TYR A 317 11.26 -11.22 2.07
N LEU A 318 10.75 -11.05 3.28
CA LEU A 318 11.11 -9.94 4.17
C LEU A 318 12.26 -10.36 5.09
N TYR A 319 13.17 -9.44 5.38
CA TYR A 319 14.26 -9.59 6.36
C TYR A 319 14.43 -8.36 7.25
#